data_AF-A0A8B7JZP5-F1
#
_entry.id   AF-A0A8B7JZP5-F1
#
_cell.length_a   1.000
_cell.length_b   1.000
_cell.length_c   1.000
_cell.angle_alpha   90.00
_cell.angle_beta   90.00
_cell.angle_gamma   90.00
#
_symmetry.space_group_name_H-M   'P 1'
#
loop_
_entity.id
_entity.type
_entity.pdbx_description
1 polymer ?
#
loop_
_entity_poly.entity_id
_entity_poly.type
_entity_poly.pdbx_seq_one_letter_code
_entity_poly.pdbx_strand_id
1 'polypeptide(L)'
;TVTFEPGGANAVGSALVYRDVLKQLFLCDLYILESFISPVPEGHLTPFMFRRGSSRSLCEEPVCTPYVKKVFEKYHCKNRRCGPLNVTLAAEACRRKEHLALKTVRIRQLEFLQPLVEDPRLDMRIIQLVRDPRAVLASRMVAFSGKYETWKKWASEGAAPLDEDEVQRLRGNCESIRDIARSPLRKAKEMYRFAGISLTPQVEEWIGKNTQAPQDSSGIYSTQKNSSEQFEKWRFSIPFKLAQVVQNACAPAMRLFGYKLAGSPEALTNRSLSLLEETRDSWVT
;
A
#
# COMPACT_ATOMS: atom_id res chain seq x y z
N THR A 1 11.94 -13.67 19.55
CA THR A 1 10.47 -13.54 19.66
C THR A 1 10.14 -12.07 19.70
N VAL A 2 9.38 -11.56 18.73
CA VAL A 2 8.86 -10.19 18.77
C VAL A 2 7.53 -10.24 19.53
N THR A 3 7.45 -9.54 20.64
CA THR A 3 6.21 -9.35 21.40
C THR A 3 5.53 -8.08 20.90
N PHE A 4 4.40 -8.23 20.21
CA PHE A 4 3.56 -7.10 19.83
C PHE A 4 2.88 -6.54 21.08
N GLU A 5 3.11 -5.26 21.40
CA GLU A 5 2.40 -4.62 22.49
C GLU A 5 0.90 -4.49 22.14
N PRO A 6 -0.02 -4.86 23.05
CA PRO A 6 -1.45 -4.70 22.80
C PRO A 6 -1.79 -3.22 22.60
N GLY A 7 -2.23 -2.85 21.40
CA GLY A 7 -2.82 -1.53 21.18
C GLY A 7 -4.04 -1.33 22.09
N GLY A 8 -4.22 -0.13 22.63
CA GLY A 8 -5.35 0.18 23.52
C GLY A 8 -6.72 -0.12 22.90
N ALA A 9 -7.77 -0.22 23.72
CA ALA A 9 -9.09 -0.76 23.33
C ALA A 9 -9.66 -0.28 21.98
N ASN A 10 -9.48 1.00 21.63
CA ASN A 10 -9.92 1.57 20.34
C ASN A 10 -9.20 0.97 19.12
N ALA A 11 -7.94 0.55 19.26
CA ALA A 11 -7.19 -0.14 18.23
C ALA A 11 -7.68 -1.60 18.04
N VAL A 12 -7.98 -2.31 19.14
CA VAL A 12 -8.56 -3.66 19.11
C VAL A 12 -9.95 -3.64 18.45
N GLY A 13 -10.83 -2.72 18.88
CA GLY A 13 -12.15 -2.55 18.28
C GLY A 13 -12.08 -2.23 16.79
N SER A 14 -11.16 -1.35 16.38
CA SER A 14 -10.90 -1.07 14.97
C SER A 14 -10.43 -2.30 14.20
N ALA A 15 -9.49 -3.09 14.76
CA ALA A 15 -8.94 -4.28 14.13
C ALA A 15 -10.00 -5.36 13.89
N LEU A 16 -10.92 -5.56 14.84
CA LEU A 16 -12.07 -6.47 14.69
C LEU A 16 -12.98 -6.02 13.54
N VAL A 17 -13.33 -4.74 13.45
CA VAL A 17 -14.13 -4.20 12.34
C VAL A 17 -13.40 -4.38 10.99
N TYR A 18 -12.09 -4.14 10.92
CA TYR A 18 -11.31 -4.40 9.71
C TYR A 18 -11.33 -5.88 9.30
N ARG A 19 -11.12 -6.80 10.26
CA ARG A 19 -11.18 -8.25 10.02
C ARG A 19 -12.55 -8.65 9.46
N ASP A 20 -13.62 -8.18 10.06
CA ASP A 20 -14.99 -8.59 9.67
C ASP A 20 -15.39 -8.01 8.32
N VAL A 21 -15.05 -6.74 8.04
CA VAL A 21 -15.20 -6.15 6.70
C VAL A 21 -14.39 -6.94 5.66
N LEU A 22 -13.12 -7.27 5.93
CA LEU A 22 -12.31 -8.06 5.01
C LEU A 22 -12.91 -9.44 4.75
N LYS A 23 -13.41 -10.11 5.79
CA LYS A 23 -14.08 -11.41 5.65
C LYS A 23 -15.27 -11.34 4.70
N GLN A 24 -16.16 -10.37 4.90
CA GLN A 24 -17.33 -10.20 4.05
C GLN A 24 -16.94 -9.85 2.62
N LEU A 25 -15.95 -8.96 2.42
CA LEU A 25 -15.43 -8.66 1.09
C LEU A 25 -14.85 -9.91 0.39
N PHE A 26 -14.12 -10.77 1.11
CA PHE A 26 -13.60 -12.03 0.57
C PHE A 26 -14.70 -13.06 0.24
N LEU A 27 -15.81 -13.02 0.96
CA LEU A 27 -17.02 -13.82 0.66
C LEU A 27 -17.94 -13.15 -0.39
N CYS A 28 -17.51 -12.04 -1.00
CA CYS A 28 -18.31 -11.22 -1.90
C CYS A 28 -19.66 -10.76 -1.31
N ASP A 29 -19.74 -10.56 0.01
CA ASP A 29 -20.77 -9.76 0.65
C ASP A 29 -20.29 -8.30 0.69
N LEU A 30 -20.90 -7.49 -0.18
CA LEU A 30 -20.58 -6.06 -0.29
C LEU A 30 -21.57 -5.18 0.47
N TYR A 31 -22.65 -5.73 1.05
CA TYR A 31 -23.65 -4.94 1.80
C TYR A 31 -23.04 -4.34 3.07
N ILE A 32 -22.02 -5.00 3.63
CA ILE A 32 -21.22 -4.46 4.75
C ILE A 32 -20.62 -3.06 4.45
N LEU A 33 -20.44 -2.70 3.18
CA LEU A 33 -19.91 -1.39 2.79
C LEU A 33 -20.95 -0.27 2.88
N GLU A 34 -22.25 -0.57 2.83
CA GLU A 34 -23.31 0.44 2.74
C GLU A 34 -23.33 1.36 3.97
N SER A 35 -23.03 0.83 5.16
CA SER A 35 -22.90 1.60 6.40
C SER A 35 -21.68 2.55 6.43
N PHE A 36 -20.73 2.40 5.51
CA PHE A 36 -19.54 3.26 5.39
C PHE A 36 -19.64 4.24 4.21
N ILE A 37 -20.72 4.19 3.42
CA ILE A 37 -20.95 5.06 2.27
C ILE A 37 -21.87 6.21 2.69
N SER A 38 -21.49 7.44 2.31
CA SER A 38 -22.23 8.66 2.65
C SER A 38 -22.48 9.50 1.38
N PRO A 39 -23.75 9.86 1.07
CA PRO A 39 -25.00 9.37 1.70
C PRO A 39 -25.16 7.85 1.61
N VAL A 40 -25.96 7.30 2.54
CA VAL A 40 -26.28 5.87 2.60
C VAL A 40 -26.95 5.44 1.28
N PRO A 41 -26.61 4.27 0.71
CA PRO A 41 -27.22 3.77 -0.51
C PRO A 41 -28.74 3.59 -0.39
N GLU A 42 -29.50 4.06 -1.38
CA GLU A 42 -30.95 3.86 -1.46
C GLU A 42 -31.23 2.66 -2.37
N GLY A 43 -31.92 1.62 -1.87
CA GLY A 43 -32.18 0.40 -2.65
C GLY A 43 -30.91 -0.26 -3.20
N HIS A 44 -29.82 -0.24 -2.42
CA HIS A 44 -28.49 -0.70 -2.80
C HIS A 44 -27.83 0.08 -3.97
N LEU A 45 -28.34 1.26 -4.35
CA LEU A 45 -27.78 2.12 -5.38
C LEU A 45 -26.96 3.26 -4.76
N THR A 46 -25.76 3.50 -5.30
CA THR A 46 -24.93 4.65 -4.87
C THR A 46 -24.03 5.23 -5.97
N PRO A 47 -24.04 6.56 -6.17
CA PRO A 47 -23.04 7.27 -6.98
C PRO A 47 -21.76 7.63 -6.19
N PHE A 48 -21.67 7.25 -4.91
CA PHE A 48 -20.60 7.64 -3.97
C PHE A 48 -19.58 6.53 -3.65
N MET A 49 -19.56 5.45 -4.42
CA MET A 49 -18.60 4.34 -4.23
C MET A 49 -17.15 4.77 -4.47
N PHE A 50 -16.43 5.08 -3.40
CA PHE A 50 -15.03 5.57 -3.47
C PHE A 50 -14.15 4.59 -4.23
N ARG A 51 -13.29 5.13 -5.10
CA ARG A 51 -12.34 4.36 -5.93
C ARG A 51 -12.97 3.36 -6.92
N ARG A 52 -14.30 3.36 -7.20
CA ARG A 52 -14.98 2.50 -8.21
C ARG A 52 -14.15 2.29 -9.48
N GLY A 53 -13.72 3.38 -10.12
CA GLY A 53 -12.86 3.38 -11.32
C GLY A 53 -11.44 2.78 -11.19
N SER A 54 -11.10 2.19 -10.04
CA SER A 54 -9.87 1.42 -9.80
C SER A 54 -10.10 -0.10 -9.92
N SER A 55 -11.34 -0.56 -9.88
CA SER A 55 -11.72 -1.96 -10.10
C SER A 55 -12.38 -2.11 -11.47
N ARG A 56 -11.80 -2.95 -12.33
CA ARG A 56 -12.35 -3.25 -13.65
C ARG A 56 -13.74 -3.88 -13.52
N SER A 57 -13.93 -4.81 -12.58
CA SER A 57 -15.20 -5.49 -12.30
C SER A 57 -16.35 -4.55 -11.91
N LEU A 58 -16.06 -3.37 -11.33
CA LEU A 58 -17.09 -2.37 -10.96
C LEU A 58 -17.42 -1.37 -12.09
N CYS A 59 -16.76 -1.54 -13.24
CA CYS A 59 -16.83 -0.69 -14.44
C CYS A 59 -17.11 -1.50 -15.72
N GLU A 60 -17.46 -2.78 -15.59
CA GLU A 60 -17.88 -3.69 -16.66
C GLU A 60 -19.32 -4.16 -16.43
N GLU A 61 -19.93 -4.76 -17.45
CA GLU A 61 -21.26 -5.36 -17.31
C GLU A 61 -21.27 -6.51 -16.28
N PRO A 62 -22.34 -6.70 -15.50
CA PRO A 62 -23.56 -5.88 -15.45
C PRO A 62 -23.49 -4.69 -14.46
N VAL A 63 -22.35 -4.45 -13.81
CA VAL A 63 -22.20 -3.42 -12.76
C VAL A 63 -22.13 -1.99 -13.34
N CYS A 64 -21.67 -1.87 -14.60
CA CYS A 64 -21.68 -0.62 -15.34
C CYS A 64 -23.04 -0.39 -16.02
N THR A 65 -24.07 -0.15 -15.21
CA THR A 65 -25.43 0.16 -15.67
C THR A 65 -25.46 1.35 -16.65
N PRO A 66 -26.48 1.46 -17.52
CA PRO A 66 -26.62 2.61 -18.43
C PRO A 66 -26.61 3.97 -17.71
N TYR A 67 -26.01 4.97 -18.36
CA TYR A 67 -25.91 6.32 -17.80
C TYR A 67 -27.28 6.97 -17.55
N VAL A 68 -27.52 7.40 -16.31
CA VAL A 68 -28.75 8.08 -15.90
C VAL A 68 -28.55 9.60 -15.98
N LYS A 69 -29.36 10.28 -16.81
CA LYS A 69 -29.34 11.75 -16.90
C LYS A 69 -29.70 12.37 -15.53
N LYS A 70 -29.02 13.47 -15.19
CA LYS A 70 -29.16 14.25 -13.94
C LYS A 70 -28.61 13.61 -12.65
N VAL A 71 -28.06 12.38 -12.68
CA VAL A 71 -27.36 11.80 -11.52
C VAL A 71 -25.87 12.12 -11.57
N PHE A 72 -25.29 12.63 -10.48
CA PHE A 72 -23.87 12.98 -10.40
C PHE A 72 -23.03 11.84 -9.84
N GLU A 73 -22.35 11.09 -10.71
CA GLU A 73 -21.37 10.07 -10.34
C GLU A 73 -20.07 10.71 -9.82
N LYS A 74 -19.92 10.80 -8.49
CA LYS A 74 -18.72 11.37 -7.86
C LYS A 74 -17.45 10.59 -8.19
N TYR A 75 -17.56 9.28 -8.40
CA TYR A 75 -16.43 8.38 -8.67
C TYR A 75 -16.64 7.57 -9.96
N HIS A 76 -16.68 8.29 -11.09
CA HIS A 76 -16.87 7.70 -12.42
C HIS A 76 -15.78 6.69 -12.83
N CYS A 77 -16.15 5.79 -13.74
CA CYS A 77 -15.23 4.89 -14.42
C CYS A 77 -14.47 5.63 -15.53
N LYS A 78 -13.17 5.32 -15.72
CA LYS A 78 -12.30 6.08 -16.64
C LYS A 78 -12.71 5.99 -18.11
N ASN A 79 -13.12 4.80 -18.55
CA ASN A 79 -13.30 4.48 -19.98
C ASN A 79 -14.78 4.29 -20.37
N ARG A 80 -15.71 4.40 -19.41
CA ARG A 80 -17.15 4.13 -19.59
C ARG A 80 -17.99 5.06 -18.72
N ARG A 81 -19.11 5.55 -19.27
CA ARG A 81 -20.12 6.29 -18.51
C ARG A 81 -21.15 5.31 -17.94
N CYS A 82 -20.86 4.79 -16.75
CA CYS A 82 -21.82 3.98 -16.00
C CYS A 82 -22.81 4.88 -15.23
N GLY A 83 -24.02 4.40 -14.98
CA GLY A 83 -24.92 4.93 -13.96
C GLY A 83 -24.51 4.51 -12.53
N PRO A 84 -25.36 4.79 -11.53
CA PRO A 84 -25.09 4.44 -10.12
C PRO A 84 -24.69 2.99 -9.93
N LEU A 85 -23.75 2.76 -9.02
CA LEU A 85 -23.33 1.41 -8.68
C LEU A 85 -24.43 0.73 -7.87
N ASN A 86 -24.89 -0.41 -8.35
CA ASN A 86 -25.75 -1.32 -7.59
C ASN A 86 -24.86 -2.31 -6.82
N VAL A 87 -24.97 -2.33 -5.49
CA VAL A 87 -24.14 -3.15 -4.60
C VAL A 87 -24.46 -4.65 -4.77
N THR A 88 -25.72 -5.01 -4.99
CA THR A 88 -26.14 -6.39 -5.32
C THR A 88 -25.47 -6.88 -6.62
N LEU A 89 -25.55 -6.11 -7.70
CA LEU A 89 -24.89 -6.49 -8.98
C LEU A 89 -23.37 -6.58 -8.83
N ALA A 90 -22.76 -5.73 -8.00
CA ALA A 90 -21.33 -5.79 -7.69
C ALA A 90 -20.96 -7.05 -6.89
N ALA A 91 -21.79 -7.46 -5.92
CA ALA A 91 -21.61 -8.68 -5.14
C ALA A 91 -21.74 -9.94 -6.01
N GLU A 92 -22.74 -10.00 -6.87
CA GLU A 92 -22.87 -11.07 -7.87
C GLU A 92 -21.71 -11.10 -8.87
N ALA A 93 -21.25 -9.94 -9.35
CA ALA A 93 -20.12 -9.85 -10.25
C ALA A 93 -18.79 -10.28 -9.59
N CYS A 94 -18.67 -10.07 -8.28
CA CYS A 94 -17.57 -10.58 -7.46
C CYS A 94 -17.59 -12.11 -7.39
N ARG A 95 -18.75 -12.72 -7.09
CA ARG A 95 -18.92 -14.19 -7.01
C ARG A 95 -18.64 -14.93 -8.33
N ARG A 96 -18.69 -14.22 -9.46
CA ARG A 96 -18.33 -14.74 -10.79
C ARG A 96 -16.83 -14.63 -11.13
N LYS A 97 -15.97 -14.18 -10.21
CA LYS A 97 -14.51 -14.12 -10.41
C LYS A 97 -13.83 -15.28 -9.69
N GLU A 98 -12.92 -15.94 -10.40
CA GLU A 98 -12.05 -17.01 -9.88
C GLU A 98 -11.05 -16.51 -8.83
N HIS A 99 -10.61 -15.25 -8.95
CA HIS A 99 -9.66 -14.63 -8.04
C HIS A 99 -10.16 -13.27 -7.58
N LEU A 100 -9.96 -12.98 -6.28
CA LEU A 100 -10.27 -11.70 -5.67
C LEU A 100 -9.00 -11.08 -5.09
N ALA A 101 -8.78 -9.79 -5.36
CA ALA A 101 -7.64 -9.04 -4.86
C ALA A 101 -8.10 -7.77 -4.15
N LEU A 102 -7.79 -7.66 -2.85
CA LEU A 102 -8.06 -6.49 -2.03
C LEU A 102 -6.74 -5.78 -1.70
N LYS A 103 -6.68 -4.46 -1.95
CA LYS A 103 -5.51 -3.62 -1.63
C LYS A 103 -5.83 -2.65 -0.49
N THR A 104 -5.34 -2.97 0.70
CA THR A 104 -5.45 -2.12 1.91
C THR A 104 -4.14 -1.40 2.22
N VAL A 105 -4.24 -0.26 2.93
CA VAL A 105 -3.06 0.52 3.38
C VAL A 105 -3.12 0.93 4.86
N ARG A 106 -4.04 0.33 5.64
CA ARG A 106 -4.31 0.70 7.05
C ARG A 106 -4.55 -0.50 7.99
N ILE A 107 -4.12 -1.70 7.61
CA ILE A 107 -4.03 -2.82 8.55
C ILE A 107 -2.65 -2.71 9.19
N ARG A 108 -2.58 -2.53 10.51
CA ARG A 108 -1.30 -2.42 11.24
C ARG A 108 -0.96 -3.71 11.98
N GLN A 109 -1.94 -4.28 12.66
CA GLN A 109 -1.84 -5.55 13.37
C GLN A 109 -2.26 -6.68 12.44
N LEU A 110 -1.28 -7.43 11.90
CA LEU A 110 -1.54 -8.53 10.97
C LEU A 110 -2.05 -9.78 11.67
N GLU A 111 -1.84 -9.86 12.98
CA GLU A 111 -2.22 -10.97 13.86
C GLU A 111 -3.75 -11.16 13.85
N PHE A 112 -4.52 -10.07 13.71
CA PHE A 112 -5.98 -10.11 13.58
C PHE A 112 -6.48 -10.68 12.24
N LEU A 113 -5.59 -10.91 11.27
CA LEU A 113 -5.92 -11.60 10.02
C LEU A 113 -5.76 -13.12 10.12
N GLN A 114 -5.12 -13.65 11.18
CA GLN A 114 -4.96 -15.09 11.39
C GLN A 114 -6.30 -15.85 11.26
N PRO A 115 -7.44 -15.42 11.85
CA PRO A 115 -8.73 -16.10 11.68
C PRO A 115 -9.36 -16.01 10.28
N LEU A 116 -8.74 -15.28 9.34
CA LEU A 116 -9.12 -15.25 7.93
C LEU A 116 -8.25 -16.18 7.09
N VAL A 117 -6.96 -16.33 7.46
CA VAL A 117 -6.03 -17.28 6.83
C VAL A 117 -6.33 -18.72 7.26
N GLU A 118 -6.82 -18.92 8.48
CA GLU A 118 -7.21 -20.22 9.02
C GLU A 118 -8.65 -20.64 8.66
N ASP A 119 -9.48 -19.77 8.06
CA ASP A 119 -10.86 -20.12 7.68
C ASP A 119 -10.83 -21.00 6.39
N PRO A 120 -11.21 -22.29 6.45
CA PRO A 120 -11.05 -23.21 5.32
C PRO A 120 -11.93 -22.87 4.10
N ARG A 121 -12.81 -21.86 4.21
CA ARG A 121 -13.60 -21.31 3.11
C ARG A 121 -12.86 -20.24 2.30
N LEU A 122 -11.67 -19.82 2.75
CA LEU A 122 -10.88 -18.73 2.15
C LEU A 122 -9.47 -19.24 1.78
N ASP A 123 -9.15 -19.34 0.48
CA ASP A 123 -7.74 -19.40 0.03
C ASP A 123 -7.14 -17.99 0.10
N MET A 124 -6.90 -17.51 1.33
CA MET A 124 -6.40 -16.16 1.57
C MET A 124 -4.87 -16.13 1.57
N ARG A 125 -4.30 -15.35 0.64
CA ARG A 125 -2.85 -15.14 0.51
C ARG A 125 -2.51 -13.67 0.70
N ILE A 126 -1.59 -13.37 1.62
CA ILE A 126 -1.25 -12.00 2.01
C ILE A 126 0.07 -11.57 1.38
N ILE A 127 0.08 -10.41 0.70
CA ILE A 127 1.31 -9.79 0.18
C ILE A 127 1.49 -8.42 0.85
N GLN A 128 2.42 -8.35 1.80
CA GLN A 128 2.86 -7.12 2.46
C GLN A 128 3.94 -6.40 1.63
N LEU A 129 4.00 -5.05 1.67
CA LEU A 129 4.91 -4.22 0.84
C LEU A 129 5.87 -3.38 1.71
N VAL A 130 7.22 -3.37 1.50
CA VAL A 130 8.19 -2.47 2.20
C VAL A 130 8.18 -1.21 1.36
N ARG A 131 8.58 -0.14 2.01
CA ARG A 131 9.68 0.62 1.46
C ARG A 131 10.66 1.00 2.58
N ASP A 132 11.97 0.98 2.32
CA ASP A 132 13.01 1.39 3.29
C ASP A 132 12.50 2.58 4.13
N PRO A 133 12.49 2.52 5.47
CA PRO A 133 11.86 3.56 6.27
C PRO A 133 12.49 4.95 6.04
N ARG A 134 13.76 5.01 5.63
CA ARG A 134 14.44 6.25 5.22
C ARG A 134 13.82 6.80 3.93
N ALA A 135 13.56 5.92 2.96
CA ALA A 135 12.86 6.25 1.72
C ALA A 135 11.38 6.59 1.92
N VAL A 136 10.71 5.99 2.92
CA VAL A 136 9.35 6.37 3.34
C VAL A 136 9.35 7.78 3.91
N LEU A 137 10.24 8.11 4.85
CA LEU A 137 10.33 9.46 5.41
C LEU A 137 10.61 10.49 4.31
N ALA A 138 11.66 10.27 3.50
CA ALA A 138 12.00 11.16 2.38
C ALA A 138 10.80 11.40 1.43
N SER A 139 10.07 10.33 1.09
CA SER A 139 8.88 10.43 0.23
C SER A 139 7.72 11.18 0.89
N ARG A 140 7.57 11.08 2.22
CA ARG A 140 6.51 11.76 2.98
C ARG A 140 6.82 13.23 3.23
N MET A 141 8.10 13.58 3.44
CA MET A 141 8.54 14.98 3.53
C MET A 141 8.27 15.77 2.25
N VAL A 142 8.34 15.12 1.08
CA VAL A 142 7.95 15.72 -0.21
C VAL A 142 6.44 15.75 -0.38
N ALA A 143 5.75 14.63 -0.13
CA ALA A 143 4.30 14.52 -0.36
C ALA A 143 3.43 15.31 0.63
N PHE A 144 3.95 15.61 1.82
CA PHE A 144 3.23 16.28 2.92
C PHE A 144 4.11 17.35 3.58
N SER A 145 4.77 18.19 2.77
CA SER A 145 5.73 19.23 3.19
C SER A 145 5.37 19.91 4.51
N GLY A 146 4.22 20.56 4.59
CA GLY A 146 3.78 21.30 5.79
C GLY A 146 3.60 20.46 7.06
N LYS A 147 3.53 19.13 6.99
CA LYS A 147 3.56 18.24 8.17
C LYS A 147 4.96 17.86 8.63
N TYR A 148 5.98 18.14 7.83
CA TYR A 148 7.38 17.78 8.08
C TYR A 148 8.30 19.01 8.08
N GLU A 149 7.76 20.22 8.20
CA GLU A 149 8.55 21.45 8.16
C GLU A 149 9.51 21.56 9.35
N THR A 150 9.09 21.12 10.55
CA THR A 150 9.96 21.00 11.74
C THR A 150 11.13 20.04 11.49
N TRP A 151 10.86 18.89 10.85
CA TRP A 151 11.88 17.89 10.52
C TRP A 151 12.90 18.43 9.52
N LYS A 152 12.47 19.26 8.56
CA LYS A 152 13.39 19.96 7.64
C LYS A 152 14.26 20.96 8.39
N LYS A 153 13.66 21.88 9.17
CA LYS A 153 14.38 22.93 9.92
C LYS A 153 15.38 22.35 10.91
N TRP A 154 15.02 21.29 11.62
CA TRP A 154 15.96 20.55 12.47
C TRP A 154 17.16 20.02 11.67
N ALA A 155 16.94 19.49 10.47
CA ALA A 155 17.99 18.94 9.63
C ALA A 155 18.91 20.01 9.00
N SER A 156 18.34 21.14 8.55
CA SER A 156 19.07 22.26 7.91
C SER A 156 19.73 23.21 8.90
N GLU A 157 18.98 23.67 9.90
CA GLU A 157 19.36 24.77 10.80
C GLU A 157 19.85 24.28 12.17
N GLY A 158 19.66 23.00 12.51
CA GLY A 158 19.97 22.51 13.86
C GLY A 158 19.03 23.08 14.93
N ALA A 159 17.80 23.44 14.52
CA ALA A 159 16.75 23.96 15.39
C ALA A 159 16.35 22.96 16.50
N ALA A 160 15.43 23.37 17.38
CA ALA A 160 14.96 22.65 18.56
C ALA A 160 14.77 21.12 18.34
N PRO A 161 15.06 20.29 19.36
CA PRO A 161 15.04 18.83 19.23
C PRO A 161 13.71 18.31 18.67
N LEU A 162 13.78 17.24 17.88
CA LEU A 162 12.60 16.55 17.38
C LEU A 162 11.77 16.04 18.56
N ASP A 163 10.46 16.23 18.46
CA ASP A 163 9.49 15.76 19.45
C ASP A 163 9.60 14.22 19.61
N GLU A 164 9.79 13.76 20.85
CA GLU A 164 9.91 12.34 21.17
C GLU A 164 8.65 11.56 20.76
N ASP A 165 7.48 12.20 20.83
CA ASP A 165 6.20 11.63 20.38
C ASP A 165 6.18 11.38 18.87
N GLU A 166 6.81 12.25 18.07
CA GLU A 166 6.96 12.05 16.63
C GLU A 166 7.97 10.96 16.29
N VAL A 167 9.06 10.86 17.06
CA VAL A 167 10.04 9.77 16.92
C VAL A 167 9.42 8.43 17.35
N GLN A 168 8.60 8.39 18.39
CA GLN A 168 7.89 7.18 18.82
C GLN A 168 6.83 6.76 17.79
N ARG A 169 6.10 7.72 17.20
CA ARG A 169 5.22 7.47 16.04
C ARG A 169 6.00 6.94 14.84
N LEU A 170 7.22 7.40 14.59
CA LEU A 170 8.08 6.86 13.54
C LEU A 170 8.44 5.39 13.80
N ARG A 171 8.83 5.03 15.04
CA ARG A 171 9.11 3.63 15.43
C ARG A 171 7.94 2.70 15.11
N GLY A 172 6.73 3.04 15.57
CA GLY A 172 5.52 2.25 15.32
C GLY A 172 5.07 2.17 13.86
N ASN A 173 5.67 2.94 12.93
CA ASN A 173 5.43 2.79 11.49
C ASN A 173 6.48 1.90 10.80
N CYS A 174 7.58 1.55 11.47
CA CYS A 174 8.71 0.87 10.84
C CYS A 174 8.57 -0.66 10.75
N GLU A 175 7.60 -1.26 11.44
CA GLU A 175 7.37 -2.71 11.50
C GLU A 175 6.53 -3.26 10.32
N SER A 176 5.88 -2.38 9.56
CA SER A 176 4.74 -2.68 8.68
C SER A 176 5.06 -3.08 7.21
N ILE A 177 6.27 -3.52 6.86
CA ILE A 177 6.80 -3.26 5.51
C ILE A 177 7.74 -4.42 4.92
N ARG A 178 7.50 -5.05 3.71
CA ARG A 178 8.32 -6.07 2.87
C ARG A 178 8.41 -5.90 1.26
N ASP A 179 9.55 -5.69 0.53
CA ASP A 179 9.74 -4.78 -0.68
C ASP A 179 9.67 -5.40 -2.11
N ILE A 180 9.59 -4.55 -3.16
CA ILE A 180 9.41 -4.89 -4.59
C ILE A 180 10.27 -4.07 -5.61
N ALA A 181 10.68 -2.83 -5.33
CA ALA A 181 10.99 -1.86 -6.41
C ALA A 181 12.22 -2.16 -7.30
N ARG A 182 13.23 -2.91 -6.82
CA ARG A 182 14.51 -3.13 -7.55
C ARG A 182 14.40 -4.09 -8.74
N SER A 183 13.33 -4.89 -8.86
CA SER A 183 13.17 -5.83 -9.98
C SER A 183 11.68 -6.12 -10.26
N PRO A 184 10.89 -5.15 -10.77
CA PRO A 184 9.42 -5.24 -10.75
C PRO A 184 8.86 -6.46 -11.48
N LEU A 185 9.36 -6.80 -12.68
CA LEU A 185 8.88 -7.97 -13.43
C LEU A 185 9.23 -9.29 -12.73
N ARG A 186 10.45 -9.42 -12.17
CA ARG A 186 10.85 -10.60 -11.41
C ARG A 186 9.99 -10.75 -10.14
N LYS A 187 9.81 -9.66 -9.38
CA LYS A 187 8.97 -9.66 -8.17
C LYS A 187 7.50 -9.91 -8.48
N ALA A 188 6.98 -9.41 -9.60
CA ALA A 188 5.63 -9.77 -10.07
C ALA A 188 5.52 -11.26 -10.39
N LYS A 189 6.50 -11.87 -11.08
CA LYS A 189 6.53 -13.33 -11.33
C LYS A 189 6.51 -14.13 -10.03
N GLU A 190 7.29 -13.71 -9.03
CA GLU A 190 7.29 -14.36 -7.71
C GLU A 190 5.94 -14.18 -6.99
N MET A 191 5.34 -12.97 -7.00
CA MET A 191 4.01 -12.71 -6.42
C MET A 191 2.89 -13.52 -7.07
N TYR A 192 2.86 -13.61 -8.40
CA TYR A 192 1.85 -14.37 -9.14
C TYR A 192 1.97 -15.87 -8.85
N ARG A 193 3.21 -16.40 -8.81
CA ARG A 193 3.49 -17.78 -8.38
C ARG A 193 3.02 -18.03 -6.94
N PHE A 194 3.34 -17.13 -6.00
CA PHE A 194 2.86 -17.23 -4.62
C PHE A 194 1.33 -17.18 -4.53
N ALA A 195 0.68 -16.34 -5.33
CA ALA A 195 -0.77 -16.25 -5.41
C ALA A 195 -1.44 -17.47 -6.07
N GLY A 196 -0.68 -18.35 -6.75
CA GLY A 196 -1.23 -19.44 -7.56
C GLY A 196 -1.87 -18.97 -8.88
N ILE A 197 -1.62 -17.73 -9.29
CA ILE A 197 -2.25 -17.09 -10.46
C ILE A 197 -1.26 -17.08 -11.63
N SER A 198 -1.71 -17.50 -12.81
CA SER A 198 -0.92 -17.43 -14.04
C SER A 198 -0.67 -15.98 -14.46
N LEU A 199 0.59 -15.57 -14.55
CA LEU A 199 0.97 -14.25 -15.06
C LEU A 199 0.75 -14.19 -16.57
N THR A 200 -0.11 -13.30 -17.05
CA THR A 200 -0.42 -13.19 -18.49
C THR A 200 0.53 -12.23 -19.21
N PRO A 201 0.74 -12.38 -20.53
CA PRO A 201 1.60 -11.48 -21.31
C PRO A 201 1.17 -10.00 -21.23
N GLN A 202 -0.13 -9.71 -21.14
CA GLN A 202 -0.61 -8.33 -21.01
C GLN A 202 -0.19 -7.69 -19.68
N VAL A 203 -0.03 -8.48 -18.62
CA VAL A 203 0.50 -7.99 -17.34
C VAL A 203 2.00 -7.74 -17.43
N GLU A 204 2.76 -8.63 -18.09
CA GLU A 204 4.20 -8.42 -18.32
C GLU A 204 4.47 -7.15 -19.14
N GLU A 205 3.74 -6.96 -20.24
CA GLU A 205 3.80 -5.76 -21.08
C GLU A 205 3.44 -4.50 -20.27
N TRP A 206 2.35 -4.56 -19.50
CA TRP A 206 1.94 -3.44 -18.65
C TRP A 206 3.00 -3.10 -17.60
N ILE A 207 3.62 -4.09 -16.97
CA ILE A 207 4.72 -3.88 -16.01
C ILE A 207 5.89 -3.21 -16.72
N GLY A 208 6.36 -3.73 -17.86
CA GLY A 208 7.45 -3.13 -18.64
C GLY A 208 7.18 -1.66 -18.95
N LYS A 209 6.03 -1.38 -19.57
CA LYS A 209 5.59 -0.03 -19.95
C LYS A 209 5.50 0.96 -18.78
N ASN A 210 5.12 0.50 -17.58
CA ASN A 210 4.99 1.37 -16.41
C ASN A 210 6.28 1.48 -15.55
N THR A 211 7.22 0.54 -15.67
CA THR A 211 8.42 0.48 -14.79
C THR A 211 9.74 0.82 -15.49
N GLN A 212 9.72 0.94 -16.82
CA GLN A 212 10.83 1.32 -17.69
C GLN A 212 10.56 2.64 -18.44
N ALA A 213 9.61 3.46 -17.95
CA ALA A 213 9.22 4.70 -18.62
C ALA A 213 10.41 5.68 -18.72
N PRO A 214 10.79 6.16 -19.93
CA PRO A 214 11.98 6.99 -20.13
C PRO A 214 11.83 8.46 -19.69
N GLN A 215 10.61 8.89 -19.33
CA GLN A 215 10.36 10.17 -18.67
C GLN A 215 9.38 10.00 -17.50
N ASP A 216 9.68 10.66 -16.39
CA ASP A 216 8.79 10.75 -15.21
C ASP A 216 7.51 11.50 -15.61
N SER A 217 6.39 10.79 -15.67
CA SER A 217 5.08 11.44 -15.80
C SER A 217 4.75 12.28 -14.56
N SER A 218 4.27 13.49 -14.76
CA SER A 218 4.17 14.55 -13.74
C SER A 218 3.16 14.22 -12.63
N GLY A 219 3.65 13.54 -11.58
CA GLY A 219 2.86 13.27 -10.38
C GLY A 219 3.61 12.51 -9.29
N ILE A 220 3.49 13.00 -8.05
CA ILE A 220 4.04 12.33 -6.85
C ILE A 220 3.53 10.88 -6.78
N TYR A 221 2.24 10.68 -7.07
CA TYR A 221 1.54 9.38 -7.08
C TYR A 221 1.51 8.67 -8.45
N SER A 222 2.31 9.07 -9.44
CA SER A 222 2.27 8.43 -10.76
C SER A 222 2.68 6.96 -10.71
N THR A 223 2.03 6.13 -11.55
CA THR A 223 2.32 4.71 -11.76
C THR A 223 3.39 4.46 -12.83
N GLN A 224 3.81 5.46 -13.60
CA GLN A 224 4.81 5.34 -14.67
C GLN A 224 6.10 6.07 -14.30
N LYS A 225 7.16 5.31 -13.94
CA LYS A 225 8.49 5.81 -13.52
C LYS A 225 9.58 4.78 -13.83
N ASN A 226 10.83 5.22 -13.98
CA ASN A 226 11.99 4.32 -13.96
C ASN A 226 12.17 3.75 -12.54
N SER A 227 11.79 2.49 -12.36
CA SER A 227 11.75 1.81 -11.06
C SER A 227 13.11 1.70 -10.37
N SER A 228 14.18 1.41 -11.13
CA SER A 228 15.55 1.24 -10.62
C SER A 228 16.14 2.54 -10.10
N GLU A 229 15.96 3.65 -10.84
CA GLU A 229 16.45 4.97 -10.42
C GLU A 229 15.64 5.52 -9.24
N GLN A 230 14.31 5.36 -9.28
CA GLN A 230 13.41 5.82 -8.23
C GLN A 230 13.59 5.04 -6.92
N PHE A 231 14.12 3.81 -6.96
CA PHE A 231 14.46 3.01 -5.77
C PHE A 231 15.59 3.62 -4.95
N GLU A 232 16.65 4.17 -5.58
CA GLU A 232 17.79 4.75 -4.86
C GLU A 232 17.73 6.28 -4.71
N LYS A 233 16.84 6.98 -5.44
CA LYS A 233 16.69 8.45 -5.43
C LYS A 233 16.66 9.08 -4.03
N TRP A 234 16.08 8.38 -3.05
CA TRP A 234 16.00 8.86 -1.67
C TRP A 234 17.36 9.01 -0.98
N ARG A 235 18.37 8.19 -1.37
CA ARG A 235 19.74 8.21 -0.81
C ARG A 235 20.41 9.58 -0.96
N PHE A 236 20.02 10.33 -2.00
CA PHE A 236 20.54 11.66 -2.32
C PHE A 236 19.64 12.80 -1.84
N SER A 237 18.37 12.53 -1.55
CA SER A 237 17.40 13.56 -1.15
C SER A 237 17.16 13.66 0.36
N ILE A 238 17.56 12.65 1.14
CA ILE A 238 17.44 12.69 2.60
C ILE A 238 18.73 13.24 3.24
N PRO A 239 18.67 14.28 4.09
CA PRO A 239 19.80 14.67 4.93
C PRO A 239 20.27 13.51 5.82
N PHE A 240 21.58 13.29 5.92
CA PHE A 240 22.13 12.16 6.68
C PHE A 240 21.67 12.16 8.15
N LYS A 241 21.56 13.34 8.79
CA LYS A 241 21.00 13.48 10.15
C LYS A 241 19.60 12.84 10.29
N LEU A 242 18.72 13.03 9.30
CA LEU A 242 17.39 12.44 9.29
C LEU A 242 17.41 10.94 8.98
N ALA A 243 18.29 10.50 8.07
CA ALA A 243 18.52 9.07 7.87
C ALA A 243 19.01 8.40 9.16
N GLN A 244 19.85 9.06 9.96
CA GLN A 244 20.34 8.56 11.24
C GLN A 244 19.24 8.48 12.31
N VAL A 245 18.34 9.47 12.41
CA VAL A 245 17.15 9.39 13.28
C VAL A 245 16.28 8.17 12.92
N VAL A 246 16.01 7.96 11.62
CA VAL A 246 15.26 6.79 11.16
C VAL A 246 16.01 5.49 11.45
N GLN A 247 17.31 5.43 11.20
CA GLN A 247 18.14 4.25 11.49
C GLN A 247 18.12 3.90 12.97
N ASN A 248 18.23 4.88 13.86
CA ASN A 248 18.21 4.65 15.31
C ASN A 248 16.83 4.21 15.80
N ALA A 249 15.76 4.83 15.30
CA ALA A 249 14.38 4.47 15.62
C ALA A 249 14.01 3.06 15.10
N CYS A 250 14.47 2.71 13.90
CA CYS A 250 13.96 1.58 13.12
C CYS A 250 14.97 0.45 12.91
N ALA A 251 16.15 0.49 13.55
CA ALA A 251 17.20 -0.53 13.41
C ALA A 251 16.71 -1.99 13.56
N PRO A 252 15.83 -2.35 14.52
CA PRO A 252 15.35 -3.73 14.64
C PRO A 252 14.58 -4.18 13.40
N ALA A 253 13.63 -3.37 12.93
CA ALA A 253 12.84 -3.66 11.73
C ALA A 253 13.71 -3.62 10.45
N MET A 254 14.62 -2.65 10.35
CA MET A 254 15.55 -2.55 9.22
C MET A 254 16.39 -3.83 9.08
N ARG A 255 16.97 -4.33 10.18
CA ARG A 255 17.69 -5.62 10.18
C ARG A 255 16.78 -6.80 9.84
N LEU A 256 15.58 -6.87 10.43
CA LEU A 256 14.60 -7.92 10.15
C LEU A 256 14.20 -8.00 8.66
N PHE A 257 14.19 -6.85 7.96
CA PHE A 257 13.88 -6.74 6.53
C PHE A 257 15.14 -6.65 5.63
N GLY A 258 16.35 -6.88 6.17
CA GLY A 258 17.59 -6.94 5.39
C GLY A 258 18.14 -5.60 4.91
N TYR A 259 17.74 -4.48 5.52
CA TYR A 259 18.30 -3.14 5.26
C TYR A 259 19.55 -2.87 6.09
N LYS A 260 20.65 -2.57 5.41
CA LYS A 260 21.89 -2.12 6.02
C LYS A 260 21.81 -0.64 6.40
N LEU A 261 22.32 -0.33 7.59
CA LEU A 261 22.45 1.05 8.09
C LEU A 261 23.62 1.74 7.37
N ALA A 262 23.45 3.00 6.97
CA ALA A 262 24.54 3.80 6.45
C ALA A 262 25.31 4.43 7.62
N GLY A 263 26.62 4.16 7.71
CA GLY A 263 27.48 4.66 8.80
C GLY A 263 27.91 6.12 8.64
N SER A 264 27.89 6.66 7.42
CA SER A 264 28.31 8.03 7.11
C SER A 264 27.52 8.61 5.91
N PRO A 265 27.57 9.94 5.66
CA PRO A 265 26.96 10.57 4.49
C PRO A 265 27.47 10.00 3.15
N GLU A 266 28.76 9.65 3.10
CA GLU A 266 29.42 9.08 1.92
C GLU A 266 28.91 7.65 1.70
N ALA A 267 28.82 6.85 2.77
CA ALA A 267 28.24 5.50 2.70
C ALA A 267 26.76 5.53 2.29
N LEU A 268 26.00 6.54 2.75
CA LEU A 268 24.61 6.72 2.35
C LEU A 268 24.48 7.00 0.85
N THR A 269 25.33 7.84 0.27
CA THR A 269 25.22 8.28 -1.14
C THR A 269 25.96 7.39 -2.15
N ASN A 270 26.92 6.56 -1.72
CA ASN A 270 27.70 5.69 -2.60
C ASN A 270 26.88 4.50 -3.15
N ARG A 271 26.48 4.57 -4.44
CA ARG A 271 25.70 3.52 -5.13
C ARG A 271 26.40 2.17 -5.23
N SER A 272 27.73 2.12 -5.21
CA SER A 272 28.49 0.87 -5.21
C SER A 272 28.36 0.11 -3.89
N LEU A 273 27.93 0.78 -2.82
CA LEU A 273 27.55 0.14 -1.56
C LEU A 273 26.06 -0.21 -1.59
N SER A 274 25.76 -1.51 -1.60
CA SER A 274 24.40 -2.00 -1.40
C SER A 274 23.94 -1.77 0.04
N LEU A 275 22.84 -1.02 0.20
CA LEU A 275 22.14 -0.89 1.49
C LEU A 275 21.14 -2.03 1.75
N LEU A 276 21.22 -3.12 0.98
CA LEU A 276 20.48 -4.36 1.17
C LEU A 276 21.43 -5.55 1.41
N GLU A 277 20.96 -6.52 2.18
CA GLU A 277 21.58 -7.85 2.29
C GLU A 277 21.39 -8.67 1.01
N GLU A 278 22.39 -9.51 0.71
CA GLU A 278 22.39 -10.39 -0.46
C GLU A 278 21.65 -11.68 -0.12
N THR A 279 20.32 -11.59 -0.16
CA THR A 279 19.35 -12.70 -0.12
C THR A 279 19.41 -13.68 1.06
N ARG A 280 18.37 -13.63 1.89
CA ARG A 280 17.53 -14.81 2.09
C ARG A 280 16.25 -14.62 1.29
N ASP A 281 15.71 -15.71 0.73
CA ASP A 281 14.43 -15.67 0.03
C ASP A 281 13.34 -15.11 0.96
N SER A 282 12.75 -14.00 0.54
CA SER A 282 11.97 -13.13 1.42
C SER A 282 10.53 -13.61 1.65
N TRP A 283 10.33 -14.93 1.67
CA TRP A 283 9.06 -15.59 1.96
C TRP A 283 9.10 -16.09 3.40
N VAL A 284 8.40 -15.40 4.28
CA VAL A 284 7.79 -16.05 5.44
C VAL A 284 6.38 -16.37 4.97
N THR A 285 6.11 -17.66 4.80
CA THR A 285 4.76 -18.22 4.64
C THR A 285 4.00 -18.07 5.94
#